data_AF-A0A7T8KJV7-F1
#
_entry.id   AF-A0A7T8KJV7-F1
#
_cell.length_a   1.000
_cell.length_b   1.000
_cell.length_c   1.000
_cell.angle_alpha   90.00
_cell.angle_beta   90.00
_cell.angle_gamma   90.00
#
_symmetry.space_group_name_H-M   'P 1'
#
loop_
_entity.id
_entity.type
_entity.pdbx_description
1 polymer ?
#
loop_
_entity_poly.entity_id
_entity_poly.type
_entity_poly.pdbx_seq_one_letter_code
_entity_poly.pdbx_strand_id
1 'polypeptide(L)'
;METKRVEIATLVRAGHTTSNIIKELNVSKATVCRVRKRLADGDDLKNKPRSGRPVKIRPNQAKTAFEAMPTMKMSELAKKKSVDPSTVSKAVKAAGGRSLRKVERPLLTQRHRDLRLDRCRRILSDLKHNGDRVVFFSDEKTFTVDPVYNKQNDRSSASETSPMSSGASPRPNIRPP
;
A
#
# COMPACT_ATOMS: atom_id res chain seq x y z
N MET A 1 -20.12 -27.81 -4.69
CA MET A 1 -20.35 -27.89 -6.16
C MET A 1 -19.08 -28.20 -6.93
N GLU A 2 -17.91 -27.65 -6.56
CA GLU A 2 -16.62 -28.07 -7.15
C GLU A 2 -16.39 -29.58 -6.99
N THR A 3 -16.57 -30.11 -5.77
CA THR A 3 -16.43 -31.54 -5.41
C THR A 3 -17.27 -32.45 -6.31
N LYS A 4 -18.57 -32.16 -6.43
CA LYS A 4 -19.48 -32.88 -7.32
C LYS A 4 -19.05 -32.88 -8.79
N ARG A 5 -18.38 -31.83 -9.29
CA ARG A 5 -17.87 -31.80 -10.67
C ARG A 5 -16.64 -32.68 -10.85
N VAL A 6 -15.80 -32.77 -9.83
CA VAL A 6 -14.64 -33.68 -9.81
C VAL A 6 -15.13 -35.14 -9.82
N GLU A 7 -16.10 -35.47 -8.97
CA GLU A 7 -16.75 -36.80 -8.94
C GLU A 7 -17.45 -37.14 -10.27
N ILE A 8 -18.15 -36.19 -10.90
CA ILE A 8 -18.69 -36.40 -12.25
C ILE A 8 -17.55 -36.67 -13.23
N ALA A 9 -16.44 -35.93 -13.16
CA ALA A 9 -15.32 -36.12 -14.09
C ALA A 9 -14.63 -37.48 -13.89
N THR A 10 -14.50 -37.99 -12.66
CA THR A 10 -13.96 -39.34 -12.41
C THR A 10 -14.91 -40.40 -12.97
N LEU A 11 -16.23 -40.29 -12.74
CA LEU A 11 -17.21 -41.24 -13.27
C LEU A 11 -17.31 -41.21 -14.81
N VAL A 12 -17.16 -40.02 -15.42
CA VAL A 12 -17.11 -39.88 -16.88
C VAL A 12 -15.83 -40.55 -17.44
N ARG A 13 -14.68 -40.38 -16.78
CA ARG A 13 -13.42 -41.06 -17.17
C ARG A 13 -13.51 -42.57 -16.99
N ALA A 14 -14.23 -43.04 -15.97
CA ALA A 14 -14.51 -44.46 -15.74
C ALA A 14 -15.58 -45.04 -16.68
N GLY A 15 -16.16 -44.24 -17.60
CA GLY A 15 -17.07 -44.72 -18.63
C GLY A 15 -18.54 -44.87 -18.19
N HIS A 16 -18.93 -44.35 -17.03
CA HIS A 16 -20.33 -44.42 -16.58
C HIS A 16 -21.26 -43.62 -17.50
N THR A 17 -22.44 -44.18 -17.75
CA THR A 17 -23.48 -43.47 -18.52
C THR A 17 -24.01 -42.27 -17.75
N THR A 18 -24.43 -41.22 -18.46
CA THR A 18 -24.94 -39.99 -17.82
C THR A 18 -26.13 -40.24 -16.91
N SER A 19 -26.97 -41.22 -17.22
CA SER A 19 -28.15 -41.57 -16.41
C SER A 19 -27.75 -42.15 -15.06
N ASN A 20 -26.70 -42.97 -15.00
CA ASN A 20 -26.19 -43.55 -13.76
C ASN A 20 -25.58 -42.45 -12.87
N ILE A 21 -24.79 -41.56 -13.47
CA ILE A 21 -24.19 -40.41 -12.76
C ILE A 21 -25.25 -39.50 -12.14
N ILE A 22 -26.37 -39.26 -12.86
CA ILE A 22 -27.48 -38.44 -12.36
C ILE A 22 -28.11 -39.09 -11.12
N LYS A 23 -28.33 -40.40 -11.15
CA LYS A 23 -28.94 -41.16 -10.04
C LYS A 23 -28.00 -41.26 -8.83
N GLU A 24 -26.72 -41.55 -9.06
CA GLU A 24 -25.72 -41.72 -7.99
C GLU A 24 -25.39 -40.38 -7.28
N LEU A 25 -25.13 -39.31 -8.02
CA LEU A 25 -24.68 -38.04 -7.46
C LEU A 25 -25.81 -37.03 -7.19
N ASN A 26 -27.05 -37.38 -7.54
CA ASN A 26 -28.24 -36.54 -7.45
C ASN A 26 -27.99 -35.12 -8.02
N VAL A 27 -27.64 -35.07 -9.30
CA VAL A 27 -27.26 -33.85 -10.03
C VAL A 27 -28.04 -33.72 -11.33
N SER A 28 -28.30 -32.47 -11.76
CA SER A 28 -29.03 -32.24 -13.00
C SER A 28 -28.25 -32.71 -14.25
N LYS A 29 -28.99 -33.24 -15.24
CA LYS A 29 -28.44 -33.64 -16.56
C LYS A 29 -27.60 -32.53 -17.20
N ALA A 30 -28.03 -31.27 -17.07
CA ALA A 30 -27.31 -30.11 -17.60
C ALA A 30 -25.90 -29.97 -16.99
N THR A 31 -25.74 -30.27 -15.71
CA THR A 31 -24.44 -30.20 -15.03
C THR A 31 -23.49 -31.26 -15.56
N VAL A 32 -23.96 -32.50 -15.68
CA VAL A 32 -23.17 -33.63 -16.23
C VAL A 32 -22.75 -33.34 -17.68
N CYS A 33 -23.67 -32.85 -18.52
CA CYS A 33 -23.35 -32.47 -19.90
C CYS A 33 -22.32 -31.34 -19.97
N ARG A 34 -22.41 -30.30 -19.13
CA ARG A 34 -21.43 -29.19 -19.10
C ARG A 34 -20.04 -29.68 -18.66
N VAL A 35 -19.96 -30.57 -17.67
CA VAL A 35 -18.69 -31.15 -17.21
C VAL A 35 -18.05 -32.00 -18.30
N ARG A 36 -18.83 -32.87 -18.95
CA ARG A 36 -18.34 -33.70 -20.06
C ARG A 36 -17.82 -32.88 -21.24
N LYS A 37 -18.51 -31.79 -21.61
CA LYS A 37 -18.02 -30.84 -22.63
C LYS A 37 -16.69 -30.21 -22.21
N ARG A 38 -16.61 -29.66 -21.00
CA ARG A 38 -15.35 -29.10 -20.47
C ARG A 38 -14.20 -30.11 -20.49
N LEU A 39 -14.48 -31.37 -20.17
CA LEU A 39 -13.47 -32.43 -20.18
C LEU A 39 -12.97 -32.75 -21.60
N ALA A 40 -13.87 -32.73 -22.59
CA ALA A 40 -13.51 -32.89 -24.00
C ALA A 40 -12.72 -31.68 -24.54
N ASP A 41 -13.08 -30.48 -24.10
CA ASP A 41 -12.42 -29.23 -24.48
C ASP A 41 -11.06 -29.02 -23.76
N GLY A 42 -10.68 -29.91 -22.81
CA GLY A 42 -9.46 -29.79 -22.01
C GLY A 42 -9.48 -28.66 -20.97
N ASP A 43 -10.67 -28.15 -20.65
CA ASP A 43 -10.91 -26.96 -19.81
C ASP A 43 -10.89 -27.32 -18.31
N ASP A 44 -10.48 -26.37 -17.45
CA ASP A 44 -10.50 -26.59 -15.98
C ASP A 44 -11.95 -26.76 -15.45
N LEU A 45 -12.12 -27.68 -14.49
CA LEU A 45 -13.38 -27.92 -13.80
C LEU A 45 -13.71 -26.83 -12.77
N LYS A 46 -12.71 -26.02 -12.43
CA LYS A 46 -12.88 -24.91 -11.50
C LYS A 46 -13.86 -23.85 -12.01
N ASN A 47 -14.42 -23.10 -11.06
CA ASN A 47 -15.22 -21.94 -11.42
C ASN A 47 -14.33 -20.81 -11.96
N LYS A 48 -14.59 -20.38 -13.19
CA LYS A 48 -13.96 -19.19 -13.77
C LYS A 48 -14.41 -17.96 -12.95
N PRO A 49 -13.51 -17.00 -12.70
CA PRO A 49 -13.87 -15.78 -12.00
C PRO A 49 -14.97 -15.07 -12.76
N ARG A 50 -16.00 -14.61 -12.03
CA ARG A 50 -17.09 -13.84 -12.63
C ARG A 50 -16.59 -12.44 -12.98
N SER A 51 -17.12 -11.84 -14.03
CA SER A 51 -16.76 -10.49 -14.51
C SER A 51 -16.92 -9.39 -13.46
N GLY A 52 -17.76 -9.62 -12.44
CA GLY A 52 -17.96 -8.67 -11.35
C GLY A 52 -18.57 -7.34 -11.80
N ARG A 53 -18.67 -6.38 -10.89
CA ARG A 53 -19.18 -5.04 -11.19
C ARG A 53 -18.08 -4.19 -11.83
N PRO A 54 -18.36 -3.42 -12.89
CA PRO A 54 -17.41 -2.46 -13.45
C PRO A 54 -16.89 -1.47 -12.39
N VAL A 55 -15.58 -1.24 -12.38
CA VAL A 55 -14.91 -0.35 -11.41
C VAL A 55 -14.90 1.08 -11.95
N LYS A 56 -15.23 2.05 -11.10
CA LYS A 56 -15.26 3.48 -11.46
C LYS A 56 -13.87 4.10 -11.64
N ILE A 57 -12.88 3.65 -10.87
CA ILE A 57 -11.48 4.11 -10.95
C ILE A 57 -10.56 2.92 -11.05
N ARG A 58 -9.75 2.87 -12.11
CA ARG A 58 -8.72 1.84 -12.26
C ARG A 58 -7.47 2.20 -11.46
N PRO A 59 -6.70 1.22 -10.95
CA PRO A 59 -5.44 1.46 -10.24
C PRO A 59 -4.47 2.34 -11.04
N ASN A 60 -4.33 2.09 -12.35
CA ASN A 60 -3.44 2.88 -13.22
C ASN A 60 -3.87 4.35 -13.33
N GLN A 61 -5.17 4.63 -13.31
CA GLN A 61 -5.68 6.01 -13.36
C GLN A 61 -5.39 6.76 -12.05
N ALA A 62 -5.43 6.07 -10.91
CA ALA A 62 -5.03 6.65 -9.64
C ALA A 62 -3.51 6.91 -9.62
N LYS A 63 -2.72 5.96 -10.12
CA LYS A 63 -1.26 6.09 -10.20
C LYS A 63 -0.84 7.30 -11.04
N THR A 64 -1.33 7.43 -12.26
CA THR A 64 -1.00 8.57 -13.13
C THR A 64 -1.42 9.91 -12.55
N ALA A 65 -2.56 9.96 -11.84
CA ALA A 65 -3.01 11.18 -11.18
C ALA A 65 -2.07 11.65 -10.05
N PHE A 66 -1.53 10.72 -9.25
CA PHE A 66 -0.57 11.05 -8.18
C PHE A 66 0.87 11.19 -8.68
N GLU A 67 1.24 10.62 -9.83
CA GLU A 67 2.51 10.91 -10.48
C GLU A 67 2.54 12.34 -11.02
N ALA A 68 1.44 12.81 -11.61
CA ALA A 68 1.32 14.19 -12.09
C ALA A 68 1.30 15.22 -10.93
N MET A 69 0.62 14.90 -9.82
CA MET A 69 0.54 15.76 -8.64
C MET A 69 0.74 14.96 -7.34
N PRO A 70 1.99 14.74 -6.91
CA PRO A 70 2.30 13.93 -5.72
C PRO A 70 1.76 14.51 -4.40
N THR A 71 1.45 15.81 -4.38
CA THR A 71 0.99 16.52 -3.19
C THR A 71 -0.53 16.58 -3.05
N MET A 72 -1.28 16.14 -4.07
CA MET A 72 -2.73 16.16 -4.09
C MET A 72 -3.30 15.24 -3.00
N LYS A 73 -4.41 15.65 -2.35
CA LYS A 73 -5.09 14.79 -1.37
C LYS A 73 -5.97 13.77 -2.07
N MET A 74 -6.11 12.58 -1.49
CA MET A 74 -7.00 11.53 -2.04
C MET A 74 -8.47 11.96 -2.10
N SER A 75 -8.90 12.80 -1.15
CA SER A 75 -10.25 13.37 -1.11
C SER A 75 -10.50 14.35 -2.26
N GLU A 76 -9.48 15.08 -2.72
CA GLU A 76 -9.61 15.97 -3.89
C GLU A 76 -9.79 15.16 -5.18
N LEU A 77 -9.00 14.08 -5.35
CA LEU A 77 -9.18 13.17 -6.47
C LEU A 77 -10.56 12.48 -6.43
N ALA A 78 -11.04 12.14 -5.23
CA ALA A 78 -12.35 11.55 -5.03
C ALA A 78 -13.48 12.50 -5.47
N LYS A 79 -13.41 13.78 -5.08
CA LYS A 79 -14.33 14.83 -5.53
C LYS A 79 -14.28 14.99 -7.06
N LYS A 80 -13.08 15.06 -7.65
CA LYS A 80 -12.91 15.21 -9.11
C LYS A 80 -13.49 14.03 -9.91
N LYS A 81 -13.48 12.84 -9.32
CA LYS A 81 -14.01 11.62 -9.95
C LYS A 81 -15.42 11.24 -9.48
N SER A 82 -16.05 12.07 -8.63
CA SER A 82 -17.37 11.82 -8.04
C SER A 82 -17.49 10.41 -7.43
N VAL A 83 -16.47 10.01 -6.66
CA VAL A 83 -16.43 8.75 -5.92
C VAL A 83 -16.18 8.99 -4.44
N ASP A 84 -16.48 7.97 -3.63
CA ASP A 84 -16.10 7.96 -2.23
C ASP A 84 -14.56 7.89 -2.07
N PRO A 85 -13.95 8.62 -1.11
CA PRO A 85 -12.51 8.57 -0.84
C PRO A 85 -11.94 7.17 -0.61
N SER A 86 -12.74 6.25 -0.05
CA SER A 86 -12.32 4.86 0.14
C SER A 86 -12.07 4.12 -1.19
N THR A 87 -12.76 4.51 -2.26
CA THR A 87 -12.57 3.94 -3.60
C THR A 87 -11.21 4.34 -4.16
N VAL A 88 -10.83 5.61 -3.99
CA VAL A 88 -9.50 6.11 -4.36
C VAL A 88 -8.42 5.41 -3.52
N SER A 89 -8.65 5.25 -2.21
CA SER A 89 -7.73 4.54 -1.30
C SER A 89 -7.45 3.11 -1.75
N LYS A 90 -8.50 2.34 -2.06
CA LYS A 90 -8.38 0.98 -2.59
C LYS A 90 -7.63 0.95 -3.92
N ALA A 91 -7.92 1.89 -4.84
CA ALA A 91 -7.25 1.97 -6.13
C ALA A 91 -5.75 2.27 -5.99
N VAL A 92 -5.37 3.20 -5.11
CA VAL A 92 -3.96 3.53 -4.82
C VAL A 92 -3.24 2.34 -4.19
N LYS A 93 -3.87 1.67 -3.21
CA LYS A 93 -3.28 0.48 -2.58
C LYS A 93 -3.08 -0.66 -3.57
N ALA A 94 -4.05 -0.89 -4.47
CA ALA A 94 -3.94 -1.87 -5.55
C ALA A 94 -2.83 -1.52 -6.56
N ALA A 95 -2.54 -0.22 -6.75
CA ALA A 95 -1.41 0.25 -7.55
C ALA A 95 -0.06 0.20 -6.81
N GLY A 96 -0.03 -0.25 -5.55
CA GLY A 96 1.18 -0.30 -4.71
C GLY A 96 1.53 1.01 -4.00
N GLY A 97 0.69 2.04 -4.11
CA GLY A 97 0.94 3.34 -3.49
C GLY A 97 0.75 3.35 -1.97
N ARG A 98 1.52 4.20 -1.29
CA ARG A 98 1.44 4.44 0.16
C ARG A 98 1.53 5.93 0.45
N SER A 99 0.87 6.39 1.50
CA SER A 99 1.07 7.76 2.00
C SER A 99 2.42 7.84 2.71
N LEU A 100 3.27 8.75 2.25
CA LEU A 100 4.57 9.04 2.85
C LEU A 100 4.54 10.41 3.51
N ARG A 101 5.32 10.57 4.58
CA ARG A 101 5.51 11.87 5.22
C ARG A 101 6.66 12.60 4.53
N LYS A 102 6.44 13.89 4.22
CA LYS A 102 7.52 14.76 3.74
C LYS A 102 8.51 15.02 4.88
N VAL A 103 9.79 14.86 4.59
CA VAL A 103 10.88 15.21 5.50
C VAL A 103 11.48 16.52 4.99
N GLU A 104 11.60 17.49 5.89
CA GLU A 104 12.27 18.75 5.59
C GLU A 104 13.75 18.48 5.34
N ARG A 105 14.26 19.04 4.24
CA ARG A 105 15.67 18.95 3.87
C ARG A 105 16.12 20.31 3.36
N PRO A 106 17.40 20.67 3.58
CA PRO A 106 17.95 21.89 3.00
C PRO A 106 17.78 21.91 1.48
N LEU A 107 17.29 23.02 0.94
CA LEU A 107 17.18 23.20 -0.50
C LEU A 107 18.58 23.40 -1.08
N LEU A 108 19.08 22.40 -1.82
CA LEU A 108 20.39 22.48 -2.45
C LEU A 108 20.31 23.23 -3.78
N THR A 109 21.09 24.31 -3.90
CA THR A 109 21.39 24.96 -5.18
C THR A 109 22.17 24.00 -6.08
N GLN A 110 22.21 24.27 -7.39
CA GLN A 110 22.96 23.43 -8.33
C GLN A 110 24.45 23.35 -7.96
N ARG A 111 25.07 24.49 -7.65
CA ARG A 111 26.46 24.57 -7.16
C ARG A 111 26.70 23.68 -5.94
N HIS A 112 25.78 23.65 -4.97
CA HIS A 112 25.92 22.76 -3.81
C HIS A 112 25.89 21.29 -4.19
N ARG A 113 25.07 20.89 -5.18
CA ARG A 113 25.00 19.50 -5.64
C ARG A 113 26.29 19.10 -6.32
N ASP A 114 26.82 19.94 -7.20
CA ASP A 114 28.05 19.68 -7.95
C ASP A 114 29.24 19.55 -7.00
N LEU A 115 29.41 20.51 -6.08
CA LEU A 115 30.47 20.46 -5.06
C LEU A 115 30.38 19.22 -4.17
N ARG A 116 29.16 18.82 -3.76
CA ARG A 116 28.98 17.61 -2.94
C ARG A 116 29.34 16.36 -3.73
N LEU A 117 28.91 16.27 -4.98
CA LEU A 117 29.17 15.12 -5.85
C LEU A 117 30.66 14.98 -6.15
N ASP A 118 31.37 16.07 -6.43
CA ASP A 118 32.81 16.06 -6.66
C ASP A 118 33.59 15.66 -5.39
N ARG A 119 33.21 16.21 -4.23
CA ARG A 119 33.81 15.81 -2.94
C ARG A 119 33.57 14.33 -2.66
N CYS A 120 32.35 13.83 -2.86
CA CYS A 120 32.04 12.42 -2.66
C CYS A 120 32.85 11.51 -3.60
N ARG A 121 33.01 11.88 -4.88
CA ARG A 121 33.85 11.12 -5.82
C ARG A 121 35.31 11.05 -5.37
N ARG A 122 35.87 12.17 -4.89
CA ARG A 122 37.24 12.22 -4.37
C ARG A 122 37.40 11.36 -3.11
N ILE A 123 36.47 11.46 -2.16
CA ILE A 123 36.49 10.65 -0.93
C ILE A 123 36.37 9.16 -1.25
N LEU A 124 35.50 8.78 -2.18
CA LEU A 124 35.35 7.38 -2.61
C LEU A 124 36.61 6.85 -3.28
N SER A 125 37.25 7.66 -4.13
CA SER A 125 38.52 7.31 -4.77
C SER A 125 39.64 7.16 -3.74
N ASP A 126 39.75 8.11 -2.80
CA ASP A 126 40.73 8.08 -1.71
C ASP A 126 40.55 6.81 -0.85
N LEU A 127 39.32 6.53 -0.43
CA LEU A 127 39.01 5.36 0.40
C LEU A 127 39.30 4.03 -0.32
N LYS A 128 39.15 3.97 -1.65
CA LYS A 128 39.50 2.77 -2.44
C LYS A 128 41.00 2.48 -2.41
N HIS A 129 41.84 3.51 -2.38
CA HIS A 129 43.29 3.38 -2.42
C HIS A 129 43.94 3.38 -1.03
N ASN A 130 43.29 4.01 -0.04
CA ASN A 130 43.81 4.25 1.31
C ASN A 130 42.83 3.74 2.39
N GLY A 131 42.22 2.57 2.16
CA GLY A 131 41.12 2.02 2.99
C GLY A 131 41.49 1.70 4.43
N ASP A 132 42.78 1.48 4.72
CA ASP A 132 43.26 1.09 6.05
C ASP A 132 43.50 2.29 6.99
N ARG A 133 43.20 3.52 6.54
CA ARG A 133 43.38 4.74 7.32
C ARG A 133 42.27 4.91 8.36
N VAL A 134 42.66 5.18 9.61
CA VAL A 134 41.71 5.60 10.65
C VAL A 134 41.31 7.07 10.42
N VAL A 135 40.00 7.33 10.33
CA VAL A 135 39.45 8.68 10.14
C VAL A 135 38.62 9.06 11.35
N PHE A 136 39.01 10.16 12.01
CA PHE A 136 38.25 10.77 13.09
C PHE A 136 37.37 11.88 12.52
N PHE A 137 36.07 11.83 12.82
CA PHE A 137 35.13 12.89 12.50
C PHE A 137 34.73 13.60 13.80
N SER A 138 34.86 14.92 13.83
CA SER A 138 34.38 15.78 14.90
C SER A 138 33.30 16.71 14.37
N ASP A 139 32.25 16.93 15.15
CA ASP A 139 31.19 17.90 14.87
C ASP A 139 30.76 18.55 16.19
N GLU A 140 30.32 19.80 16.11
CA GLU A 140 29.82 20.54 17.26
C GLU A 140 28.30 20.46 17.30
N LYS A 141 27.74 20.04 18.44
CA LYS A 141 26.30 20.01 18.64
C LYS A 141 25.91 20.88 19.84
N THR A 142 24.98 21.78 19.62
CA THR A 142 24.34 22.54 20.68
C THR A 142 23.33 21.65 21.41
N PHE A 143 23.52 21.48 22.72
CA PHE A 143 22.54 20.84 23.60
C PHE A 143 21.75 21.94 24.30
N THR A 144 20.44 22.00 24.06
CA THR A 144 19.54 22.90 24.80
C THR A 144 19.01 22.16 26.02
N VAL A 145 19.11 22.78 27.19
CA VAL A 145 18.61 22.23 28.47
C VAL A 145 17.07 22.17 28.47
N ASP A 146 16.42 23.07 27.73
CA ASP A 146 14.97 23.16 27.70
C ASP A 146 14.33 21.99 26.93
N PRO A 147 13.25 21.38 27.48
CA PRO A 147 12.55 20.31 26.81
C PRO A 147 11.87 20.84 25.54
N VAL A 148 12.20 20.24 24.39
CA VAL A 148 11.47 20.48 23.15
C VAL A 148 10.03 20.00 23.33
N TYR A 149 9.06 20.89 23.10
CA TYR A 149 7.64 20.59 23.20
C TYR A 149 7.25 19.44 22.26
N ASN A 150 7.13 18.23 22.80
CA ASN A 150 6.66 17.05 22.10
C ASN A 150 5.19 16.80 22.45
N LYS A 151 4.29 17.04 21.49
CA LYS A 151 2.84 16.80 21.64
C LYS A 151 2.46 15.40 22.11
N GLN A 152 3.34 14.40 21.93
CA GLN A 152 3.10 13.06 22.44
C GLN A 152 3.36 12.91 23.94
N ASN A 153 4.25 13.72 24.52
CA ASN A 153 4.57 13.72 25.94
C ASN A 153 3.60 14.58 26.77
N ASP A 154 2.92 15.53 26.16
CA ASP A 154 1.96 16.45 26.80
C ASP A 154 0.54 15.86 26.91
N ARG A 155 0.44 14.54 27.07
CA ARG A 155 -0.85 13.84 27.21
C ARG A 155 -1.18 13.69 28.69
N SER A 156 -2.19 14.39 29.16
CA SER A 156 -2.78 14.11 30.47
C SER A 156 -3.73 12.91 30.37
N SER A 157 -3.49 11.91 31.21
CA SER A 157 -4.45 10.83 31.44
C SER A 157 -5.55 11.37 32.34
N ALA A 158 -6.72 11.68 31.78
CA ALA A 158 -7.89 12.03 32.58
C ALA A 158 -8.70 10.77 32.90
N SER A 159 -8.77 10.38 34.18
CA SER A 159 -9.85 9.55 34.69
C SER A 159 -11.05 10.44 35.02
N GLU A 160 -12.28 9.96 34.85
CA GLU A 160 -13.56 10.71 34.98
C GLU A 160 -13.82 11.35 36.37
N THR A 161 -12.89 11.24 37.32
CA THR A 161 -13.03 11.67 38.72
C THR A 161 -11.96 12.68 39.13
N SER A 162 -11.81 13.77 38.37
CA SER A 162 -11.03 14.92 38.83
C SER A 162 -11.68 16.23 38.38
N PRO A 163 -11.94 17.18 39.29
CA PRO A 163 -12.53 18.46 38.90
C PRO A 163 -11.57 19.20 37.98
N MET A 164 -12.10 19.65 36.83
CA MET A 164 -11.39 20.42 35.83
C MET A 164 -10.80 21.68 36.46
N SER A 165 -9.51 21.65 36.77
CA SER A 165 -8.74 22.85 37.10
C SER A 165 -8.61 23.68 35.83
N SER A 166 -9.31 24.82 35.80
CA SER A 166 -9.21 25.84 34.75
C SER A 166 -7.87 26.57 34.84
N GLY A 167 -6.79 25.90 34.44
CA GLY A 167 -5.47 26.49 34.26
C GLY A 167 -5.15 26.54 32.77
N ALA A 168 -5.53 27.61 32.09
CA ALA A 168 -5.04 27.87 30.75
C ALA A 168 -3.53 28.19 30.84
N SER A 169 -2.67 27.21 30.56
CA SER A 169 -1.23 27.46 30.42
C SER A 169 -1.01 28.38 29.21
N PRO A 170 -0.30 29.51 29.35
CA PRO A 170 -0.05 30.41 28.23
C PRO A 170 0.78 29.69 27.16
N ARG A 171 0.32 29.74 25.91
CA ARG A 171 1.13 29.30 24.77
C ARG A 171 2.42 30.14 24.74
N PRO A 172 3.62 29.55 24.80
CA PRO A 172 4.83 30.31 24.56
C PRO A 172 4.82 30.79 23.11
N ASN A 173 4.78 32.11 22.95
CA ASN A 173 4.81 32.78 21.65
C ASN A 173 6.25 32.75 21.12
N ILE A 174 6.67 31.61 20.57
CA ILE A 174 7.99 31.47 19.96
C ILE A 174 7.91 32.11 18.57
N ARG A 175 8.26 33.39 18.48
CA ARG A 175 8.71 33.98 17.21
C ARG A 175 10.10 33.42 16.90
N PRO A 176 10.34 32.85 15.71
CA PRO A 176 11.70 32.51 15.31
C PRO A 176 12.50 33.79 14.98
N PRO A 177 13.82 33.80 15.17
CA PRO A 177 14.71 34.84 14.65
C PRO A 177 14.75 34.84 13.11
#